data_AF-A0A819CTX8-F1
#
_entry.id   AF-A0A819CTX8-F1
#
_cell.length_a   1.000
_cell.length_b   1.000
_cell.length_c   1.000
_cell.angle_alpha   90.00
_cell.angle_beta   90.00
_cell.angle_gamma   90.00
#
_symmetry.space_group_name_H-M   'P 1'
#
loop_
_entity.id
_entity.type
_entity.pdbx_description
1 polymer ?
#
loop_
_entity_poly.entity_id
_entity_poly.type
_entity_poly.pdbx_seq_one_letter_code
_entity_poly.pdbx_strand_id
1 'polypeptide(L)'
;MMATRSNPRVVISEKDGVWTIRTETIIKTQIATFTPGVEFTDTTPGGQQVQTLIVFENGTWIQKITDSKVKETVVKRFVNDQGLQQVEMTCGSVKACRWFKRAN
;
A
#
# COMPACT_ATOMS: atom_id res chain seq x y z
N MET A 1 -9.18 -17.68 -0.18
CA MET A 1 -8.60 -18.06 -1.49
C MET A 1 -9.03 -17.18 -2.68
N MET A 2 -9.99 -16.25 -2.55
CA MET A 2 -10.37 -15.35 -3.67
C MET A 2 -9.38 -14.18 -3.91
N ALA A 3 -8.72 -13.68 -2.87
CA ALA A 3 -7.77 -12.57 -2.99
C ALA A 3 -6.47 -12.93 -3.73
N THR A 4 -6.08 -14.21 -3.77
CA THR A 4 -4.87 -14.68 -4.47
C THR A 4 -5.07 -14.79 -5.98
N ARG A 5 -6.32 -14.89 -6.48
CA ARG A 5 -6.65 -14.93 -7.92
C ARG A 5 -7.08 -13.57 -8.48
N SER A 6 -7.10 -12.52 -7.66
CA SER A 6 -7.50 -11.19 -8.13
C SER A 6 -6.37 -10.52 -8.91
N ASN A 7 -6.74 -9.83 -9.99
CA ASN A 7 -5.88 -8.90 -10.73
C ASN A 7 -6.30 -7.46 -10.37
N PRO A 8 -5.81 -6.90 -9.25
CA PRO A 8 -6.12 -5.55 -8.86
C PRO A 8 -5.51 -4.55 -9.83
N ARG A 9 -6.29 -3.55 -10.24
CA ARG A 9 -5.78 -2.33 -10.86
C ARG A 9 -5.52 -1.31 -9.74
N VAL A 10 -4.30 -0.78 -9.70
CA VAL A 10 -3.91 0.24 -8.72
C VAL A 10 -3.74 1.56 -9.46
N VAL A 11 -4.49 2.58 -9.05
CA VAL A 11 -4.38 3.94 -9.55
C VAL A 11 -3.86 4.81 -8.41
N ILE A 12 -2.75 5.50 -8.66
CA ILE A 12 -2.13 6.41 -7.69
C ILE A 12 -2.16 7.79 -8.31
N SER A 13 -2.71 8.75 -7.58
CA SER A 13 -2.79 10.15 -8.00
C SER A 13 -2.38 11.07 -6.84
N GLU A 14 -1.80 12.21 -7.18
CA GLU A 14 -1.42 13.26 -6.25
C GLU A 14 -2.11 14.56 -6.67
N LYS A 15 -2.63 15.30 -5.69
CA LYS A 15 -3.23 16.62 -5.88
C LYS A 15 -2.91 17.50 -4.68
N ASP A 16 -2.21 18.60 -4.91
CA ASP A 16 -1.91 19.63 -3.91
C ASP A 16 -1.25 19.07 -2.62
N GLY A 17 -0.38 18.07 -2.76
CA GLY A 17 0.30 17.36 -1.66
C GLY A 17 -0.51 16.23 -1.02
N VAL A 18 -1.76 16.04 -1.44
CA VAL A 18 -2.63 14.95 -0.97
C VAL A 18 -2.58 13.80 -1.97
N TRP A 19 -2.18 12.63 -1.48
CA TRP A 19 -2.05 11.42 -2.28
C TRP A 19 -3.29 10.56 -2.13
N THR A 20 -3.74 9.97 -3.24
CA THR A 20 -4.86 9.03 -3.27
C THR A 20 -4.44 7.75 -3.96
N ILE A 21 -4.61 6.62 -3.27
CA ILE A 21 -4.51 5.28 -3.86
C ILE A 21 -5.89 4.69 -4.00
N ARG A 22 -6.23 4.31 -5.23
CA ARG A 22 -7.42 3.53 -5.54
C ARG A 22 -6.99 2.13 -5.97
N THR A 23 -7.42 1.13 -5.20
CA THR A 23 -7.24 -0.28 -5.55
C THR A 23 -8.58 -0.85 -6.01
N GLU A 24 -8.68 -1.18 -7.29
CA GLU A 24 -9.87 -1.72 -7.93
C GLU A 24 -9.68 -3.23 -8.13
N THR A 25 -10.54 -4.04 -7.52
CA THR A 25 -10.62 -5.48 -7.80
C THR A 25 -12.00 -5.83 -8.32
N ILE A 26 -12.17 -7.02 -8.91
CA ILE A 26 -13.46 -7.54 -9.36
C ILE A 26 -14.50 -7.55 -8.21
N ILE A 27 -14.04 -7.68 -6.96
CA ILE A 27 -14.90 -7.84 -5.78
C ILE A 27 -15.19 -6.50 -5.12
N LYS A 28 -14.17 -5.64 -4.96
CA LYS A 28 -14.29 -4.39 -4.21
C LYS A 28 -13.29 -3.35 -4.69
N THR A 29 -13.73 -2.09 -4.73
CA THR A 29 -12.86 -0.92 -4.88
C THR A 29 -12.62 -0.30 -3.51
N GLN A 30 -11.37 -0.01 -3.20
CA GLN A 30 -10.94 0.70 -1.99
C GLN A 30 -10.21 1.97 -2.40
N ILE A 31 -10.54 3.09 -1.77
CA ILE A 31 -9.88 4.39 -1.98
C ILE A 31 -9.31 4.80 -0.62
N ALA A 32 -8.03 5.12 -0.59
CA ALA A 32 -7.35 5.67 0.58
C ALA A 32 -6.69 6.99 0.17
N THR A 33 -6.89 8.03 1.00
CA THR A 33 -6.31 9.35 0.81
C THR A 33 -5.47 9.69 2.03
N PHE A 34 -4.24 10.16 1.82
CA PHE A 34 -3.28 10.43 2.88
C PHE A 34 -2.31 11.55 2.48
N THR A 35 -1.66 12.13 3.48
CA THR A 35 -0.59 13.11 3.29
C THR A 35 0.74 12.49 3.72
N PRO A 36 1.77 12.47 2.87
CA PRO A 36 3.07 11.92 3.24
C PRO A 36 3.65 12.61 4.47
N GLY A 37 4.21 11.84 5.40
CA GLY A 37 4.77 12.33 6.66
C GLY A 37 3.75 12.57 7.77
N VAL A 38 2.46 12.38 7.52
CA VAL A 38 1.39 12.52 8.54
C VAL A 38 0.85 11.14 8.89
N GLU A 39 0.84 10.82 10.18
CA GLU A 39 0.23 9.58 10.69
C GLU A 39 -1.30 9.68 10.69
N PHE A 40 -1.96 8.61 10.28
CA PHE A 40 -3.42 8.52 10.31
C PHE A 40 -3.89 7.14 10.78
N THR A 41 -5.07 7.11 11.40
CA THR A 41 -5.70 5.85 11.82
C THR A 41 -6.56 5.31 10.67
N ASP A 42 -6.24 4.11 10.20
CA ASP A 42 -7.01 3.37 9.21
C ASP A 42 -7.77 2.22 9.87
N THR A 43 -8.94 1.88 9.34
CA THR A 43 -9.71 0.70 9.79
C THR A 43 -9.54 -0.41 8.77
N THR A 44 -8.72 -1.39 9.14
CA THR A 44 -8.47 -2.58 8.32
C THR A 44 -9.79 -3.29 7.99
N PRO A 45 -9.94 -3.96 6.83
CA PRO A 45 -11.18 -4.68 6.50
C PRO A 45 -11.66 -5.73 7.52
N GLY A 46 -10.81 -6.12 8.48
CA GLY A 46 -11.15 -6.97 9.62
C GLY A 46 -11.68 -6.23 10.87
N GLY A 47 -11.93 -4.92 10.80
CA GLY A 47 -12.47 -4.10 11.90
C GLY A 47 -11.44 -3.61 12.91
N GLN A 48 -10.15 -3.90 12.71
CA GLN A 48 -9.08 -3.45 13.59
C GLN A 48 -8.57 -2.06 13.17
N GLN A 49 -8.40 -1.16 14.15
CA GLN A 49 -7.75 0.13 13.96
C GLN A 49 -6.23 -0.05 13.89
N VAL A 50 -5.62 0.51 12.86
CA VAL A 50 -4.17 0.50 12.66
C VAL A 50 -3.68 1.93 12.44
N GLN A 51 -2.53 2.26 12.99
CA GLN A 51 -1.85 3.52 12.70
C GLN A 51 -0.99 3.34 11.46
N THR A 52 -1.13 4.23 10.48
CA THR A 52 -0.40 4.17 9.23
C THR A 52 0.40 5.46 9.03
N LEU A 53 1.69 5.32 8.74
CA LEU A 53 2.58 6.38 8.32
C LEU A 53 3.08 6.06 6.91
N ILE A 54 2.96 7.02 5.99
CA ILE A 54 3.48 6.88 4.63
C ILE A 54 4.51 7.98 4.37
N VAL A 55 5.69 7.61 3.91
CA VAL A 55 6.77 8.54 3.55
C VAL A 55 7.36 8.15 2.19
N PHE A 56 7.90 9.14 1.49
CA PHE A 56 8.65 8.95 0.25
C PHE A 56 10.13 9.21 0.53
N GLU A 57 10.95 8.16 0.49
CA GLU A 57 12.39 8.24 0.72
C GLU A 57 13.13 7.70 -0.50
N ASN A 58 14.02 8.50 -1.10
CA ASN A 58 14.87 8.09 -2.22
C ASN A 58 14.09 7.44 -3.39
N GLY A 59 12.93 8.00 -3.74
CA GLY A 59 12.07 7.46 -4.80
C GLY A 59 11.32 6.17 -4.42
N THR A 60 11.41 5.74 -3.17
CA THR A 60 10.69 4.61 -2.60
C THR A 60 9.56 5.09 -1.71
N TRP A 61 8.37 4.60 -1.97
CA TRP A 61 7.24 4.70 -1.05
C TRP A 61 7.46 3.73 0.10
N ILE A 62 7.48 4.22 1.33
CA ILE A 62 7.55 3.39 2.54
C ILE A 62 6.28 3.65 3.37
N GLN A 63 5.49 2.60 3.56
CA GLN A 63 4.30 2.61 4.39
C GLN A 63 4.53 1.72 5.60
N LYS A 64 4.47 2.30 6.79
CA LYS A 64 4.52 1.58 8.07
C LYS A 64 3.11 1.50 8.64
N ILE A 65 2.69 0.30 9.00
CA ILE A 65 1.37 0.02 9.55
C ILE A 65 1.58 -0.65 10.90
N THR A 66 1.07 -0.04 11.96
CA THR A 66 1.17 -0.52 13.34
C THR A 66 -0.22 -0.85 13.86
N ASP A 67 -0.46 -2.11 14.21
CA ASP A 67 -1.71 -2.51 14.87
C ASP A 67 -1.67 -2.21 16.37
N SER A 68 -2.85 -2.10 16.98
CA SER A 68 -3.12 -2.04 18.42
C SER A 68 -2.34 -3.06 19.28
N LYS A 69 -1.91 -4.18 18.69
CA LYS A 69 -1.10 -5.22 19.34
C LYS A 69 0.41 -5.10 19.07
N VAL A 70 0.89 -3.94 18.62
CA VAL A 70 2.30 -3.63 18.32
C VAL A 70 2.90 -4.53 17.23
N LYS A 71 2.08 -5.06 16.33
CA LYS A 71 2.58 -5.74 15.12
C LYS A 71 2.83 -4.69 14.05
N GLU A 72 4.09 -4.59 13.63
CA GLU A 72 4.51 -3.72 12.55
C GLU A 72 4.48 -4.48 11.21
N THR A 73 3.85 -3.86 10.22
CA THR A 73 3.88 -4.28 8.82
C THR A 73 4.46 -3.15 7.99
N VAL A 74 5.49 -3.46 7.21
CA VAL A 74 6.15 -2.49 6.33
C VAL A 74 5.84 -2.84 4.88
N VAL A 75 5.31 -1.88 4.14
CA VAL A 75 5.06 -1.98 2.70
C VAL A 75 5.96 -1.00 1.96
N LYS A 76 6.83 -1.52 1.09
CA LYS A 76 7.70 -0.73 0.22
C LYS A 76 7.19 -0.80 -1.20
N ARG A 77 7.08 0.34 -1.89
CA ARG A 77 6.77 0.40 -3.32
C ARG A 77 7.83 1.20 -4.05
N PHE A 78 8.39 0.62 -5.10
CA PHE A 78 9.39 1.25 -5.94
C PHE A 78 9.28 0.72 -7.37
N VAL A 79 9.83 1.46 -8.33
CA VAL A 79 9.97 0.99 -9.71
C VAL A 79 11.32 0.31 -9.84
N ASN A 80 11.34 -0.94 -10.28
CA ASN A 80 12.59 -1.67 -10.50
C ASN A 80 13.22 -1.30 -11.86
N ASP A 81 14.42 -1.81 -12.11
CA ASP A 81 15.19 -1.53 -13.34
C ASP A 81 14.46 -1.97 -14.63
N GLN A 82 13.46 -2.85 -14.52
CA GLN A 82 12.63 -3.31 -15.63
C GLN A 82 11.40 -2.43 -15.88
N GLY A 83 11.25 -1.32 -15.14
CA GLY A 83 10.09 -0.42 -15.23
C GLY A 83 8.82 -1.00 -14.59
N LEU A 84 8.92 -2.10 -13.83
CA LEU A 84 7.81 -2.68 -13.10
C LEU A 84 7.71 -2.06 -11.71
N GLN A 85 6.49 -1.77 -11.26
CA GLN A 85 6.27 -1.39 -9.88
C GLN A 85 6.34 -2.64 -9.00
N GLN A 86 7.37 -2.74 -8.17
CA GLN A 86 7.54 -3.77 -7.16
C GLN A 86 6.95 -3.29 -5.84
N VAL A 87 6.14 -4.15 -5.22
CA VAL A 87 5.53 -3.95 -3.91
C VAL A 87 6.00 -5.06 -3.00
N GLU A 88 6.75 -4.71 -1.96
CA GLU A 88 7.22 -5.63 -0.93
C GLU A 88 6.47 -5.39 0.36
N MET A 89 5.88 -6.43 0.93
CA MET A 89 5.16 -6.39 2.19
C MET A 89 5.88 -7.30 3.18
N THR A 90 6.30 -6.77 4.31
CA THR A 90 6.99 -7.52 5.36
C THR A 90 6.22 -7.42 6.66
N CYS A 91 5.91 -8.56 7.28
CA CYS A 91 5.24 -8.65 8.57
C CYS A 91 5.95 -9.72 9.42
N GLY A 92 6.70 -9.30 10.43
CA GLY A 92 7.59 -10.19 11.17
C GLY A 92 8.61 -10.89 10.25
N SER A 93 8.62 -12.23 10.26
CA SER A 93 9.50 -13.04 9.41
C SER A 93 8.96 -13.30 8.00
N VAL A 94 7.74 -12.87 7.69
CA VAL A 94 7.07 -13.17 6.42
C VAL A 94 7.23 -11.99 5.45
N LYS A 95 7.73 -12.27 4.25
CA LYS A 95 7.81 -11.32 3.13
C LYS A 95 6.94 -11.80 1.97
N ALA A 96 6.11 -10.91 1.44
CA ALA A 96 5.34 -11.10 0.22
C ALA A 96 5.74 -10.03 -0.82
N CYS A 97 5.86 -10.42 -2.08
CA CYS A 97 6.22 -9.53 -3.18
C CYS A 97 5.16 -9.58 -4.29
N ARG A 98 4.86 -8.42 -4.86
CA ARG A 98 3.93 -8.29 -5.99
C ARG A 98 4.47 -7.31 -7.01
N TRP A 99 4.37 -7.66 -8.28
CA TRP A 99 4.84 -6.83 -9.40
C TRP A 99 3.66 -6.37 -10.24
N PHE A 100 3.64 -5.08 -10.56
CA PHE A 100 2.63 -4.44 -11.38
C PHE A 100 3.28 -3.85 -12.64
N LYS A 101 2.61 -4.08 -13.77
CA LYS A 101 2.91 -3.37 -15.02
C LYS A 101 2.08 -2.08 -15.05
N ARG A 102 2.65 -1.00 -15.59
CA ARG A 102 1.90 0.23 -15.85
C ARG A 102 0.75 -0.11 -16.81
N ALA A 103 -0.46 0.37 -16.48
CA ALA A 103 -1.59 0.26 -17.39
C ALA A 103 -1.33 1.17 -18.60
N ASN A 104 -1.53 0.64 -19.81
CA ASN A 104 -1.49 1.39 -21.06
C ASN A 104 -2.69 2.34 -21.18
#